data_AF-A0A955HS05-F1
#
_entry.id   AF-A0A955HS05-F1
#
_cell.length_a   1.000
_cell.length_b   1.000
_cell.length_c   1.000
_cell.angle_alpha   90.00
_cell.angle_beta   90.00
_cell.angle_gamma   90.00
#
_symmetry.space_group_name_H-M   'P 1'
#
loop_
_entity.id
_entity.type
_entity.pdbx_description
1 polymer ?
#
loop_
_entity_poly.entity_id
_entity_poly.type
_entity_poly.pdbx_seq_one_letter_code
_entity_poly.pdbx_strand_id
1 'polypeptide(L)' 'MTSITKQEQYLIDQMHKIFEVQPNTTGSLWLNNWYKRTTKHLKSMPFILLLPMAFVVSFFVYTILGKLTIIAVSFLQHGF' A
#
# COMPACT_ATOMS: atom_id res chain seq x y z
N MET A 1 7.35 35.08 27.85
CA MET A 1 8.47 34.72 26.95
C MET A 1 9.23 33.60 27.66
N THR A 2 8.87 32.35 27.40
CA THR A 2 9.40 31.17 28.10
C THR A 2 10.83 30.93 27.65
N SER A 3 11.80 31.19 28.53
CA SER A 3 13.20 30.87 28.28
C SER A 3 13.37 29.35 28.35
N ILE A 4 13.50 28.72 27.18
CA ILE A 4 13.82 27.29 27.11
C ILE A 4 15.18 27.10 27.80
N THR A 5 15.20 26.21 28.79
CA THR A 5 16.41 25.90 29.55
C THR A 5 17.39 25.12 28.66
N LYS A 6 18.71 25.24 28.91
CA LYS A 6 19.74 24.52 28.14
C LYS A 6 19.49 23.01 28.08
N GLN A 7 18.87 22.47 29.12
CA GLN A 7 18.54 21.05 29.23
C GLN A 7 17.36 20.65 28.33
N GLU A 8 16.35 21.51 28.19
CA GLU A 8 15.26 21.30 27.23
C GLU A 8 15.76 21.40 25.78
N GLN A 9 16.66 22.34 25.48
CA GLN A 9 17.32 22.40 24.17
C GLN A 9 18.10 21.13 23.86
N TYR A 10 18.86 20.61 24.83
CA TYR A 10 19.59 19.34 24.67
C TYR A 10 18.63 18.17 24.39
N LEU A 11 17.52 18.08 25.10
CA LEU A 11 16.54 17.01 24.89
C LEU A 11 15.86 17.11 23.53
N ILE A 12 15.52 18.31 23.07
CA ILE A 12 14.96 18.55 21.73
C ILE A 12 15.95 18.11 20.65
N ASP A 13 17.24 18.44 20.80
CA ASP A 13 18.29 18.01 19.87
C ASP A 13 18.47 16.48 19.85
N GLN A 14 18.45 15.83 21.03
CA GLN A 14 18.53 14.37 21.11
C GLN A 14 17.29 13.70 20.50
N MET A 15 16.10 14.26 20.72
CA MET A 15 14.88 13.79 20.09
C MET A 15 14.99 13.93 18.57
N HIS A 16 15.42 15.08 18.06
CA HIS A 16 15.65 15.25 16.62
C HIS A 16 16.60 14.19 16.06
N LYS A 17 17.72 13.89 16.74
CA LYS A 17 18.65 12.83 16.31
C LYS A 17 18.06 11.43 16.30
N ILE A 18 17.21 11.09 17.27
CA ILE A 18 16.59 9.75 17.39
C ILE A 18 15.44 9.61 16.37
N PHE A 19 14.69 10.69 16.12
CA PHE A 19 13.56 10.72 15.19
C PHE A 19 13.93 11.09 13.76
N GLU A 20 15.19 11.50 13.51
CA GLU A 20 15.79 11.60 12.19
C GLU A 20 16.11 10.19 11.66
N VAL A 21 15.04 9.39 11.56
CA VAL A 21 15.07 8.13 10.84
C VAL A 21 15.28 8.49 9.38
N GLN A 22 16.51 8.28 8.88
CA GLN A 22 16.80 8.50 7.48
C GLN A 22 15.72 7.81 6.62
N PRO A 23 15.19 8.50 5.60
CA PRO A 23 14.14 7.92 4.78
C PRO A 23 14.66 6.60 4.23
N ASN A 24 13.99 5.49 4.52
CA ASN A 24 14.41 4.14 4.14
C ASN A 24 14.76 4.11 2.63
N THR A 25 16.04 4.22 2.29
CA THR A 25 16.53 4.21 0.91
C THR A 25 16.80 2.77 0.56
N THR A 26 16.09 2.26 -0.44
CA THR A 26 16.14 0.86 -0.89
C THR A 26 17.48 0.50 -1.59
N GLY A 27 18.58 1.19 -1.31
CA GLY A 27 19.87 1.07 -2.01
C GLY A 27 19.85 1.56 -3.47
N SER A 28 18.68 1.59 -4.11
CA SER A 28 18.45 2.09 -5.46
C SER A 28 17.56 3.34 -5.45
N LEU A 29 18.06 4.43 -6.05
CA LEU A 29 17.33 5.70 -6.17
C LEU A 29 16.04 5.53 -6.99
N TRP A 30 16.09 4.70 -8.04
CA TRP A 30 14.94 4.42 -8.89
C TRP A 30 13.85 3.67 -8.13
N LEU A 31 14.23 2.61 -7.40
CA LEU A 31 13.30 1.79 -6.65
C LEU A 31 12.66 2.57 -5.50
N ASN A 32 13.45 3.43 -4.86
CA ASN A 32 12.96 4.28 -3.77
C ASN A 32 11.96 5.33 -4.28
N ASN A 33 12.22 5.94 -5.44
CA ASN A 33 11.29 6.88 -6.06
C ASN A 33 10.00 6.19 -6.52
N TRP A 34 10.11 5.00 -7.10
CA TRP A 34 8.95 4.21 -7.52
C TRP A 34 8.09 3.81 -6.31
N TYR A 35 8.71 3.26 -5.26
CA TYR A 35 8.05 2.89 -4.01
C TYR A 35 7.38 4.08 -3.33
N LYS A 36 8.08 5.22 -3.18
CA LYS A 36 7.48 6.43 -2.60
C LYS A 36 6.30 6.93 -3.42
N ARG A 37 6.36 6.84 -4.75
CA ARG A 37 5.27 7.29 -5.63
C ARG A 37 4.03 6.40 -5.52
N THR A 38 4.21 5.07 -5.51
CA THR A 38 3.09 4.12 -5.42
C THR A 38 2.47 4.13 -4.02
N THR A 39 3.27 4.22 -2.96
CA THR A 39 2.78 4.23 -1.58
C THR A 39 2.24 5.57 -1.10
N LYS A 40 2.60 6.70 -1.74
CA LYS A 40 2.06 8.03 -1.39
C LYS A 40 0.54 8.07 -1.48
N HIS A 41 -0.04 7.46 -2.52
CA HIS A 41 -1.49 7.39 -2.70
C HIS A 41 -2.15 6.47 -1.66
N LEU A 42 -1.50 5.35 -1.31
CA LEU A 42 -1.97 4.45 -0.26
C LEU A 42 -1.92 5.06 1.15
N LYS A 43 -0.94 5.92 1.45
CA LYS A 43 -0.78 6.53 2.78
C LYS A 43 -1.81 7.59 3.12
N SER A 44 -2.33 8.32 2.12
CA SER A 44 -3.27 9.42 2.36
C SER A 44 -4.73 8.98 2.34
N MET A 45 -5.09 8.04 1.47
CA MET A 45 -6.47 7.59 1.31
C MET A 45 -6.51 6.26 0.55
N PRO A 46 -6.30 5.12 1.23
CA PRO A 46 -6.14 3.83 0.57
C PRO A 46 -7.42 3.43 -0.19
N PHE A 47 -8.59 3.74 0.38
CA PHE A 47 -9.89 3.31 -0.17
C PHE A 47 -10.20 3.88 -1.55
N ILE A 48 -9.76 5.09 -1.86
CA ILE A 48 -10.15 5.76 -3.13
C ILE A 48 -9.59 5.03 -4.36
N LEU A 49 -8.45 4.36 -4.20
CA LEU A 49 -7.84 3.54 -5.24
C LEU A 49 -8.19 2.06 -5.07
N LEU A 50 -8.26 1.59 -3.83
CA LEU A 50 -8.52 0.19 -3.50
C LEU A 50 -9.95 -0.24 -3.91
N LEU A 51 -10.97 0.61 -3.67
CA LEU A 51 -12.37 0.27 -3.99
C LEU A 51 -12.61 0.06 -5.49
N PRO A 52 -12.24 1.00 -6.39
CA PRO A 52 -12.44 0.79 -7.82
C PRO A 52 -11.58 -0.37 -8.34
N MET A 53 -10.36 -0.53 -7.84
CA MET A 53 -9.52 -1.66 -8.21
C MET A 53 -10.14 -2.99 -7.79
N ALA A 54 -10.65 -3.09 -6.56
CA ALA A 54 -11.33 -4.28 -6.06
C ALA A 54 -12.59 -4.58 -6.87
N PHE A 55 -13.39 -3.57 -7.22
CA PHE A 55 -14.56 -3.74 -8.07
C PHE A 55 -14.20 -4.34 -9.44
N VAL A 56 -13.18 -3.79 -10.09
CA VAL A 56 -12.69 -4.28 -11.39
C VAL A 56 -12.18 -5.72 -11.27
N VAL A 57 -11.37 -6.01 -10.25
CA VAL A 57 -10.84 -7.36 -10.01
C VAL A 57 -11.99 -8.34 -9.75
N SER A 58 -12.95 -8.02 -8.89
CA SER A 58 -14.10 -8.86 -8.60
C SER A 58 -14.97 -9.11 -9.83
N PHE A 59 -15.15 -8.11 -10.69
CA PHE A 59 -15.88 -8.26 -11.95
C PHE A 59 -15.20 -9.27 -12.90
N PHE A 60 -13.87 -9.18 -13.06
CA PHE A 60 -13.13 -10.14 -13.88
C PHE A 60 -13.14 -11.55 -13.27
N VAL A 61 -12.95 -11.65 -11.95
CA VAL A 61 -13.00 -12.91 -11.22
C VAL A 61 -14.37 -13.58 -11.42
N TYR A 62 -15.47 -12.82 -11.26
CA TYR A 62 -16.83 -13.32 -11.47
C TYR A 62 -17.04 -13.84 -12.90
N THR A 63 -16.61 -13.09 -13.92
CA THR A 63 -16.80 -13.50 -15.32
C THR A 63 -15.97 -14.74 -15.70
N ILE A 64 -14.75 -14.86 -15.18
CA ILE A 64 -13.88 -16.03 -15.41
C ILE A 64 -14.44 -17.27 -14.70
N LEU A 65 -14.74 -17.16 -13.40
CA LEU A 65 -15.25 -18.27 -12.60
C LEU A 65 -16.62 -18.74 -13.11
N GLY A 66 -17.52 -17.82 -13.47
CA GLY A 66 -18.82 -18.18 -14.03
C GLY A 66 -18.68 -19.02 -15.30
N LYS A 67 -17.78 -18.64 -16.21
CA LYS A 67 -17.50 -19.43 -17.42
C LYS A 67 -16.91 -20.81 -17.07
N LEU A 68 -16.00 -20.88 -16.11
CA LEU A 68 -15.40 -22.14 -15.66
C LEU A 68 -16.45 -23.07 -15.03
N THR A 69 -17.38 -22.52 -14.24
CA THR A 69 -18.47 -23.29 -13.64
C THR A 69 -19.38 -23.89 -14.71
N ILE A 70 -19.76 -23.11 -15.72
CA ILE A 70 -20.59 -23.61 -16.84
C ILE A 70 -19.85 -24.75 -17.56
N ILE A 71 -18.57 -24.55 -17.91
CA ILE A 71 -17.77 -25.58 -18.57
C ILE A 71 -17.70 -26.84 -17.71
N ALA A 72 -17.39 -26.71 -16.42
CA ALA A 72 -17.29 -27.84 -15.51
C ALA A 72 -18.60 -28.63 -15.41
N VAL A 73 -19.73 -27.94 -15.27
CA VAL A 73 -21.05 -28.58 -15.23
C VAL A 73 -21.39 -29.23 -16.56
N SER A 74 -21.13 -28.58 -17.69
CA SER A 74 -21.37 -29.16 -19.01
C SER A 74 -20.51 -30.41 -19.26
N PHE A 75 -19.24 -30.41 -18.84
CA PHE A 75 -18.39 -31.60 -18.90
C PHE A 75 -18.93 -32.73 -18.04
N LEU A 76 -19.38 -32.41 -16.82
CA LEU A 76 -19.95 -33.40 -15.91
C LEU A 76 -21.25 -34.00 -16.50
N GLN A 77 -22.11 -33.15 -17.07
CA GLN A 77 -23.37 -33.56 -17.71
C GLN A 77 -23.19 -34.35 -19.01
N HIS A 78 -22.06 -34.21 -19.71
CA HIS A 78 -21.75 -35.07 -20.87
C HIS A 78 -21.14 -36.42 -20.44
N GLY A 79 -20.63 -36.51 -19.20
CA GLY A 79 -20.01 -37.72 -18.67
C GLY A 79 -20.97 -38.66 -17.92
N PHE A 80 -22.17 -38.19 -17.57
CA PHE A 80 -23.26 -38.95 -16.95
C PHE A 80 -24.43 -39.08 -17.93
#